data_AF-A0A0Q7JYX8-F1
#
_entry.id   AF-A0A0Q7JYX8-F1
#
_cell.length_a   1.000
_cell.length_b   1.000
_cell.length_c   1.000
_cell.angle_alpha   90.00
_cell.angle_beta   90.00
_cell.angle_gamma   90.00
#
_symmetry.space_group_name_H-M   'P 1'
#
loop_
_entity.id
_entity.type
_entity.pdbx_description
1 polymer ?
#
loop_
_entity_poly.entity_id
_entity_poly.type
_entity_poly.pdbx_seq_one_letter_code
_entity_poly.pdbx_strand_id
1 'polypeptide(L)'
;MMETFARGRWRAGSCVVCGLGTDTVVGFNGTAEWQVAALLMLGVPADRVDATARSAMWPDLAPSMVPVGLLTAVVRVCGQCFARTPLARRGVVPVVYTVDAEVPTFISPSEERTRRG
;
A
#
# COMPACT_ATOMS: atom_id res chain seq x y z
N MET A 1 22.96 2.14 -12.52
CA MET A 1 22.77 3.59 -12.30
C MET A 1 21.52 3.75 -11.46
N MET A 2 21.66 3.77 -10.13
CA MET A 2 20.57 3.98 -9.17
C MET A 2 20.47 5.49 -8.93
N GLU A 3 19.57 6.16 -9.62
CA GLU A 3 19.32 7.57 -9.39
C GLU A 3 18.63 7.80 -8.03
N THR A 4 19.09 8.87 -7.41
CA THR A 4 18.77 9.41 -6.10
C THR A 4 17.26 9.59 -5.90
N PHE A 5 16.65 8.75 -5.06
CA PHE A 5 15.31 8.99 -4.49
C PHE A 5 15.41 10.12 -3.47
N ALA A 6 15.46 11.36 -3.96
CA ALA A 6 15.45 12.55 -3.14
C ALA A 6 14.10 12.68 -2.40
N ARG A 7 14.17 12.64 -1.07
CA ARG A 7 13.27 13.29 -0.10
C ARG A 7 11.79 13.42 -0.50
N GLY A 8 10.97 12.50 0.03
CA GLY A 8 9.71 12.84 0.67
C GLY A 8 8.62 13.45 -0.19
N ARG A 9 8.01 12.63 -1.06
CA ARG A 9 6.57 12.55 -1.35
C ARG A 9 6.39 11.53 -2.47
N TRP A 10 5.76 10.39 -2.17
CA TRP A 10 5.34 9.47 -3.22
C TRP A 10 4.35 10.21 -4.12
N ARG A 11 4.62 10.24 -5.43
CA ARG A 11 3.69 10.87 -6.38
C ARG A 11 2.47 9.97 -6.52
N ALA A 12 1.28 10.55 -6.36
CA ALA A 12 0.04 9.84 -6.67
C ALA A 12 0.13 9.24 -8.09
N GLY A 13 -0.26 7.98 -8.25
CA GLY A 13 -0.14 7.27 -9.53
C GLY A 13 1.20 6.56 -9.78
N SER A 14 2.15 6.58 -8.85
CA SER A 14 3.45 5.89 -9.01
C SER A 14 3.53 4.54 -8.29
N CYS A 15 4.33 3.63 -8.82
CA CYS A 15 4.64 2.34 -8.22
C CYS A 15 5.48 2.53 -6.95
N VAL A 16 5.04 1.97 -5.82
CA VAL A 16 5.71 2.08 -4.50
C VAL A 16 7.09 1.42 -4.42
N VAL A 17 7.56 0.77 -5.49
CA VAL A 17 8.86 0.11 -5.55
C VAL A 17 9.84 0.92 -6.39
N CYS A 18 9.46 1.25 -7.64
CA CYS A 18 10.36 1.91 -8.59
C CYS A 18 10.05 3.40 -8.84
N GLY A 19 8.92 3.92 -8.34
CA GLY A 19 8.50 5.31 -8.54
C GLY A 19 7.99 5.65 -9.94
N LEU A 20 7.98 4.69 -10.88
CA LEU A 20 7.41 4.89 -12.22
C LEU A 20 5.88 4.91 -12.18
N GLY A 21 5.24 5.63 -13.10
CA GLY A 21 3.78 5.67 -13.21
C GLY A 21 3.18 4.28 -13.40
N THR A 22 2.07 3.99 -12.72
CA THR A 22 1.31 2.75 -12.89
C THR A 22 -0.16 2.94 -12.50
N ASP A 23 -1.04 2.30 -13.25
CA ASP A 23 -2.48 2.18 -13.02
C ASP A 23 -2.83 0.99 -12.11
N THR A 24 -1.92 0.04 -11.95
CA THR A 24 -2.13 -1.21 -11.20
C THR A 24 -2.04 -0.97 -9.70
N VAL A 25 -3.04 -1.46 -8.96
CA VAL A 25 -3.10 -1.40 -7.49
C VAL A 25 -3.13 -2.79 -6.88
N VAL A 26 -2.62 -2.91 -5.66
CA VAL A 26 -2.66 -4.10 -4.81
C VAL A 26 -3.23 -3.70 -3.46
N GLY A 27 -4.27 -4.40 -3.02
CA GLY A 27 -4.89 -4.23 -1.72
C GLY A 27 -4.39 -5.24 -0.68
N PHE A 28 -4.22 -4.77 0.56
CA PHE A 28 -3.89 -5.58 1.72
C PHE A 28 -4.88 -5.30 2.84
N ASN A 29 -5.30 -6.34 3.55
CA ASN A 29 -6.08 -6.20 4.77
C ASN A 29 -5.34 -6.87 5.92
N GLY A 30 -5.09 -6.13 7.00
CA GLY A 30 -4.35 -6.62 8.16
C GLY A 30 -3.96 -5.51 9.13
N THR A 31 -3.25 -5.86 10.19
CA THR A 31 -2.71 -4.88 11.15
C THR A 31 -1.57 -4.07 10.53
N ALA A 32 -1.12 -3.02 11.21
CA ALA A 32 -0.02 -2.18 10.73
C ALA A 32 1.26 -3.00 10.44
N GLU A 33 1.55 -4.00 11.28
CA GLU A 33 2.69 -4.92 11.08
C GLU A 33 2.56 -5.71 9.78
N TRP A 34 1.35 -6.18 9.46
CA TRP A 34 1.08 -6.90 8.22
C TRP A 34 1.23 -6.02 6.99
N GLN A 35 0.87 -4.74 7.09
CA GLN A 35 1.06 -3.78 5.99
C GLN A 35 2.53 -3.50 5.71
N VAL A 36 3.35 -3.36 6.76
CA VAL A 36 4.81 -3.22 6.61
C VAL A 36 5.41 -4.50 6.01
N ALA A 37 5.01 -5.67 6.50
CA ALA A 37 5.45 -6.95 5.93
C ALA A 37 5.05 -7.10 4.45
N ALA A 38 3.85 -6.63 4.08
CA ALA A 38 3.40 -6.62 2.70
C ALA A 38 4.28 -5.75 1.80
N LEU A 39 4.66 -4.55 2.23
CA LEU A 39 5.59 -3.69 1.48
C LEU A 39 6.96 -4.35 1.30
N LEU A 40 7.51 -5.01 2.33
CA LEU A 40 8.75 -5.77 2.22
C LEU A 40 8.63 -6.91 1.20
N MET A 41 7.52 -7.66 1.23
CA MET A 41 7.25 -8.73 0.27
C MET A 41 7.06 -8.20 -1.17
N LEU A 42 6.56 -6.98 -1.33
CA LEU A 42 6.48 -6.29 -2.62
C LEU A 42 7.84 -5.79 -3.13
N GLY A 43 8.90 -5.87 -2.33
CA GLY A 43 10.25 -5.46 -2.70
C GLY A 43 10.58 -4.01 -2.37
N VAL A 44 9.80 -3.36 -1.50
CA VAL A 44 10.21 -2.07 -0.93
C VAL A 44 11.44 -2.29 -0.04
N PRO A 45 12.53 -1.51 -0.22
CA PRO A 45 13.72 -1.63 0.62
C PRO A 45 13.42 -1.44 2.11
N ALA A 46 14.05 -2.24 2.97
CA ALA A 46 13.78 -2.23 4.41
C ALA A 46 14.07 -0.87 5.08
N ASP A 47 15.08 -0.15 4.60
CA ASP A 47 15.42 1.21 5.03
C ASP A 47 14.36 2.26 4.64
N ARG A 48 13.45 1.92 3.72
CA ARG A 48 12.40 2.82 3.20
C ARG A 48 10.99 2.39 3.55
N VAL A 49 10.82 1.24 4.19
CA VAL A 49 9.49 0.65 4.39
C VAL A 49 8.61 1.52 5.29
N ASP A 50 9.17 2.06 6.38
CA ASP A 50 8.41 2.92 7.31
C ASP A 50 7.98 4.22 6.63
N ALA A 51 8.92 4.89 5.94
CA ALA A 51 8.61 6.10 5.19
C ALA A 51 7.56 5.84 4.11
N THR A 52 7.62 4.70 3.43
CA THR A 52 6.63 4.29 2.42
C THR A 52 5.27 4.00 3.04
N ALA A 53 5.21 3.27 4.16
CA ALA A 53 3.96 2.99 4.87
C ALA A 53 3.28 4.30 5.31
N ARG A 54 4.03 5.21 5.93
CA ARG A 54 3.51 6.51 6.37
C ARG A 54 2.97 7.35 5.23
N SER A 55 3.65 7.38 4.10
CA SER A 55 3.25 8.25 2.99
C SER A 55 2.20 7.64 2.07
N ALA A 56 2.20 6.31 1.88
CA ALA A 56 1.32 5.64 0.93
C ALA A 56 0.09 5.00 1.60
N MET A 57 0.17 4.63 2.87
CA MET A 57 -0.90 3.91 3.58
C MET A 57 -1.49 4.73 4.73
N TRP A 58 -0.67 5.53 5.43
CA TRP A 58 -1.09 6.28 6.62
C TRP A 58 -0.78 7.78 6.55
N PRO A 59 -1.14 8.48 5.46
CA PRO A 59 -0.70 9.86 5.21
C PRO A 59 -1.13 10.86 6.30
N ASP A 60 -2.22 10.57 7.02
CA ASP A 60 -2.79 11.47 8.02
C ASP A 60 -2.28 11.22 9.45
N LEU A 61 -1.40 10.23 9.66
CA LEU A 61 -0.82 9.95 10.98
C LEU A 61 0.46 10.74 11.22
N ALA A 62 0.61 11.26 12.45
CA ALA A 62 1.85 11.87 12.88
C ALA A 62 3.03 10.86 12.87
N PRO A 63 4.29 11.33 12.71
CA PRO A 63 5.46 10.47 12.57
C PRO A 63 5.72 9.49 13.73
N SER A 64 5.17 9.73 14.92
CA SER A 64 5.32 8.85 16.09
C SER A 64 4.11 7.95 16.33
N MET A 65 3.08 8.02 15.48
CA MET A 65 1.86 7.22 15.60
C MET A 65 1.90 6.01 14.67
N VAL A 66 1.25 4.93 15.11
CA VAL A 66 1.00 3.70 14.37
C VAL A 66 -0.49 3.40 14.50
N PRO A 67 -1.20 3.10 13.40
CA PRO A 67 -2.62 2.78 13.46
C PRO A 67 -2.85 1.42 14.13
N VAL A 68 -3.93 1.30 14.88
CA VAL A 68 -4.31 0.08 15.60
C VAL A 68 -5.55 -0.53 14.97
N GLY A 69 -5.63 -1.86 14.92
CA GLY A 69 -6.77 -2.60 14.40
C GLY A 69 -6.55 -3.20 13.02
N LEU A 70 -7.62 -3.64 12.37
CA LEU A 70 -7.60 -4.14 11.00
C LEU A 70 -7.71 -2.97 10.02
N LEU A 71 -6.77 -2.92 9.09
CA LEU A 71 -6.58 -1.80 8.17
C LEU A 71 -6.55 -2.32 6.74
N THR A 72 -7.26 -1.63 5.85
CA THR A 72 -7.17 -1.86 4.41
C THR A 72 -6.21 -0.84 3.82
N ALA A 73 -5.09 -1.30 3.26
CA ALA A 73 -4.15 -0.45 2.52
C ALA A 73 -4.16 -0.82 1.04
N VAL A 74 -4.24 0.19 0.18
CA VAL A 74 -4.15 0.03 -1.27
C VAL A 74 -2.91 0.77 -1.74
N VAL A 75 -2.01 0.07 -2.40
CA VAL A 75 -0.79 0.65 -2.97
C VAL A 75 -0.65 0.32 -4.44
N ARG A 76 0.08 1.18 -5.17
CA ARG A 76 0.33 0.99 -6.60
C ARG A 76 1.60 0.20 -6.83
N VAL A 77 1.54 -0.83 -7.67
CA VAL A 77 2.70 -1.67 -8.01
C VAL A 77 2.66 -2.00 -9.49
N CYS A 78 3.70 -1.65 -10.25
CA CYS A 78 3.74 -2.01 -11.67
C CYS A 78 4.00 -3.51 -11.85
N GLY A 79 3.49 -4.09 -12.94
CA GLY A 79 3.63 -5.52 -13.22
C GLY A 79 5.09 -6.01 -13.24
N GLN A 80 6.03 -5.17 -13.68
CA GLN A 80 7.45 -5.49 -13.69
C GLN A 80 8.04 -5.64 -12.26
N CYS A 81 7.64 -4.77 -11.33
CA CYS A 81 8.04 -4.89 -9.93
C CYS A 81 7.35 -6.07 -9.26
N PHE A 82 6.04 -6.24 -9.48
CA PHE A 82 5.28 -7.35 -8.92
C PHE A 82 5.84 -8.72 -9.34
N ALA A 83 6.17 -8.90 -10.63
CA ALA A 83 6.72 -10.14 -11.16
C ALA A 83 8.03 -10.60 -10.50
N ARG A 84 8.77 -9.68 -9.84
CA ARG A 84 10.03 -9.99 -9.15
C ARG A 84 9.82 -10.42 -7.69
N THR A 85 8.61 -10.30 -7.17
CA THR A 85 8.31 -10.59 -5.77
C THR A 85 8.17 -12.09 -5.51
N PRO A 86 8.34 -12.53 -4.25
CA PRO A 86 7.97 -13.89 -3.83
C PRO A 86 6.48 -14.20 -4.04
N LEU A 87 5.61 -13.18 -4.03
CA LEU A 87 4.17 -13.33 -4.23
C LEU A 87 3.85 -13.83 -5.64
N ALA A 88 4.42 -13.20 -6.65
CA ALA A 88 4.25 -13.63 -8.05
C ALA A 88 4.73 -15.07 -8.28
N ARG A 89 5.85 -15.45 -7.65
CA ARG A 89 6.42 -16.81 -7.77
C ARG A 89 5.55 -17.89 -7.11
N ARG A 90 4.78 -17.52 -6.09
CA ARG A 90 3.84 -18.41 -5.41
C ARG A 90 2.48 -18.48 -6.10
N GLY A 91 2.34 -17.87 -7.28
CA GLY A 91 1.07 -17.82 -8.01
C GLY A 91 0.02 -16.94 -7.33
N VAL A 92 0.43 -16.03 -6.43
CA VAL A 92 -0.48 -15.04 -5.85
C VAL A 92 -0.85 -14.07 -6.97
N VAL A 93 -2.10 -14.11 -7.40
CA VAL A 93 -2.65 -13.15 -8.35
C VAL A 93 -3.17 -11.96 -7.54
N PRO A 94 -2.61 -10.75 -7.72
CA PRO A 94 -3.13 -9.59 -7.02
C PRO A 94 -4.54 -9.33 -7.52
N VAL A 95 -5.47 -9.08 -6.60
CA VAL A 95 -6.79 -8.54 -6.97
C VAL A 95 -6.56 -7.11 -7.41
N VAL A 96 -6.61 -6.89 -8.72
CA VAL A 96 -6.47 -5.55 -9.32
C VAL A 96 -7.82 -4.86 -9.23
N TYR A 97 -7.87 -3.77 -8.48
CA TYR A 97 -9.01 -2.85 -8.52
C TYR A 97 -8.69 -1.76 -9.55
N THR A 98 -9.45 -1.67 -10.64
CA THR A 98 -9.35 -0.52 -11.54
C THR A 98 -9.91 0.69 -10.81
N VAL A 99 -9.13 1.78 -10.71
CA VAL A 99 -9.51 3.00 -9.97
C VAL A 99 -10.74 3.73 -10.53
N ASP A 100 -11.23 3.36 -11.71
CA ASP A 100 -12.52 3.83 -12.25
C ASP A 100 -13.73 3.12 -11.63
N ALA A 101 -13.52 2.01 -10.91
CA ALA A 101 -14.51 1.46 -10.02
C ALA A 101 -14.33 2.16 -8.67
N GLU A 102 -15.37 2.84 -8.18
CA GLU A 102 -15.41 3.38 -6.82
C GLU A 102 -14.80 2.34 -5.88
N VAL A 103 -13.63 2.65 -5.30
CA VAL A 103 -13.06 1.82 -4.25
C VAL A 103 -14.15 1.75 -3.20
N PRO A 104 -14.76 0.59 -2.91
CA PRO A 104 -15.73 0.54 -1.84
C PRO A 104 -14.96 0.93 -0.59
N THR A 105 -15.23 2.12 -0.08
CA THR A 105 -14.90 2.49 1.29
C THR A 105 -15.62 1.45 2.13
N PHE A 106 -14.88 0.43 2.53
CA PHE A 106 -15.38 -0.58 3.44
C PHE A 106 -15.57 0.15 4.77
N ILE A 107 -16.79 0.64 4.99
CA ILE A 107 -17.23 1.12 6.29
C ILE A 107 -17.12 -0.10 7.21
N SER A 108 -16.29 0.00 8.23
CA SER A 108 -16.21 -1.08 9.21
C SER A 108 -17.62 -1.33 9.77
N PRO A 109 -18.04 -2.58 10.03
CA PRO A 109 -19.34 -2.86 10.67
C PRO A 109 -19.57 -2.07 11.97
N SER A 110 -18.49 -1.64 12.65
CA SER A 110 -18.55 -0.77 13.83
C SER A 110 -18.95 0.68 13.53
N GLU A 111 -18.58 1.22 12.37
CA GLU A 111 -18.94 2.57 11.93
C GLU A 111 -20.39 2.64 11.43
N GLU A 112 -20.87 1.58 10.76
CA GLU A 112 -22.28 1.43 10.32
C GLU A 112 -23.24 1.51 11.52
N ARG A 113 -22.84 0.94 12.68
CA ARG A 113 -23.65 0.96 13.91
C ARG A 113 -23.78 2.35 14.53
N THR A 114 -22.80 3.22 14.31
CA THR A 114 -22.78 4.58 14.87
C THR A 114 -23.61 5.56 14.03
N ARG A 115 -23.86 5.25 12.75
CA ARG A 115 -24.70 6.08 11.86
C ARG A 115 -26.20 5.77 11.94
N ARG A 116 -26.58 4.63 12.51
CA ARG A 116 -27.99 4.17 12.61
C ARG A 116 -28.61 4.34 14.00
N GLY A 117 -27.87 4.90 14.96
CA GLY A 117 -28.37 5.28 16.29
C GLY A 117 -28.42 6.79 16.43
#